data_AF-A0A4R9KD99-F1
#
_entry.id   AF-A0A4R9KD99-F1
#
_cell.length_a   1.000
_cell.length_b   1.000
_cell.length_c   1.000
_cell.angle_alpha   90.00
_cell.angle_beta   90.00
_cell.angle_gamma   90.00
#
_symmetry.space_group_name_H-M   'P 1'
#
loop_
_entity.id
_entity.type
_entity.pdbx_description
1 polymer ?
#
loop_
_entity_poly.entity_id
_entity_poly.type
_entity_poly.pdbx_seq_one_letter_code
_entity_poly.pdbx_strand_id
1 'polypeptide(L)'
;MIFKLTRPIQSLLFFANCLYLANCTPKPEPFILGILALPVLIETAAFQVSSTVPTANQTDVSTSSSVIITFNKDIDSTSISGNISLTQPATNSISSLTASTSAKILTIRPSSAFNASSSYTITIKAAIKSTSAETLGTDFPLTFTTQ
;
A
#
# COMPACT_ATOMS: atom_id res chain seq x y z
N MET A 1 83.48 -31.10 12.50
CA MET A 1 83.46 -29.72 13.04
C MET A 1 82.42 -28.95 12.25
N ILE A 2 81.53 -28.28 12.99
CA ILE A 2 80.31 -27.59 12.55
C ILE A 2 80.59 -26.55 11.46
N PHE A 3 79.74 -26.41 10.43
CA PHE A 3 79.30 -25.09 9.94
C PHE A 3 77.96 -25.16 9.19
N LYS A 4 77.02 -24.33 9.66
CA LYS A 4 75.69 -24.00 9.10
C LYS A 4 75.79 -23.51 7.65
N LEU A 5 74.70 -23.65 6.88
CA LEU A 5 74.07 -22.58 6.08
C LEU A 5 72.80 -23.17 5.40
N THR A 6 71.60 -22.83 5.87
CA THR A 6 70.72 -21.75 5.38
C THR A 6 69.98 -22.11 4.07
N ARG A 7 68.65 -22.17 4.21
CA ARG A 7 67.55 -22.37 3.22
C ARG A 7 67.64 -21.34 2.05
N PRO A 8 66.79 -21.33 0.97
CA PRO A 8 65.47 -21.98 0.84
C PRO A 8 64.92 -22.33 -0.59
N ILE A 9 63.71 -22.92 -0.60
CA ILE A 9 62.60 -22.70 -1.56
C ILE A 9 62.71 -23.26 -3.00
N GLN A 10 61.87 -24.24 -3.35
CA GLN A 10 60.63 -24.05 -4.14
C GLN A 10 60.11 -25.40 -4.69
N SER A 11 58.78 -25.54 -4.66
CA SER A 11 57.98 -26.35 -5.59
C SER A 11 57.93 -27.87 -5.45
N LEU A 12 56.78 -28.28 -4.91
CA LEU A 12 55.69 -28.89 -5.68
C LEU A 12 55.38 -30.33 -5.27
N LEU A 13 54.28 -30.41 -4.52
CA LEU A 13 53.57 -31.60 -4.07
C LEU A 13 53.16 -32.49 -5.25
N PHE A 14 53.44 -33.78 -5.15
CA PHE A 14 52.57 -34.85 -5.65
C PHE A 14 52.77 -36.08 -4.77
N PHE A 15 51.89 -36.30 -3.80
CA PHE A 15 51.69 -37.64 -3.26
C PHE A 15 50.19 -37.86 -3.02
N ALA A 16 49.60 -38.60 -3.96
CA ALA A 16 48.47 -39.43 -3.65
C ALA A 16 48.94 -40.51 -2.66
N ASN A 17 48.23 -40.69 -1.56
CA ASN A 17 48.25 -41.98 -0.88
C ASN A 17 46.93 -42.20 -0.16
N CYS A 18 46.16 -43.11 -0.74
CA CYS A 18 44.94 -43.67 -0.20
C CYS A 18 45.35 -44.84 0.71
N LEU A 19 45.08 -44.77 2.01
CA LEU A 19 45.00 -45.96 2.85
C LEU A 19 43.69 -45.98 3.65
N TYR A 20 42.92 -47.00 3.29
CA TYR A 20 41.80 -47.65 3.97
C TYR A 20 41.93 -47.72 5.50
N LEU A 21 40.85 -47.52 6.24
CA LEU A 21 40.21 -48.55 7.09
C LEU A 21 38.79 -48.09 7.49
N ALA A 22 37.87 -49.05 7.46
CA ALA A 22 36.43 -48.89 7.47
C ALA A 22 35.86 -48.33 8.78
N ASN A 23 34.79 -47.52 8.65
CA ASN A 23 33.61 -47.59 9.51
C ASN A 23 32.40 -47.13 8.69
N CYS A 24 31.42 -48.03 8.56
CA CYS A 24 30.18 -47.82 7.87
C CYS A 24 29.24 -47.00 8.77
N THR A 25 28.89 -45.78 8.37
CA THR A 25 27.61 -45.16 8.74
C THR A 25 26.91 -44.71 7.46
N PRO A 26 25.66 -45.13 7.21
CA PRO A 26 24.92 -44.63 6.07
C PRO A 26 24.39 -43.22 6.35
N LYS A 27 24.80 -42.28 5.48
CA LYS A 27 24.10 -41.08 5.01
C LYS A 27 23.74 -39.97 6.01
N PRO A 28 24.43 -38.82 5.94
CA PRO A 28 23.79 -37.52 6.02
C PRO A 28 23.42 -37.06 4.61
N GLU A 29 22.13 -36.99 4.31
CA GLU A 29 21.68 -36.14 3.20
C GLU A 29 22.15 -34.72 3.49
N PRO A 30 22.65 -33.96 2.50
CA PRO A 30 22.67 -32.53 2.66
C PRO A 30 21.22 -32.07 2.78
N PHE A 31 20.75 -31.84 4.02
CA PHE A 31 19.65 -30.92 4.30
C PHE A 31 20.13 -29.49 3.97
N ILE A 32 20.49 -29.25 2.70
CA ILE A 32 20.29 -27.92 2.12
C ILE A 32 18.78 -27.90 1.92
N LEU A 33 18.01 -27.30 2.84
CA LEU A 33 17.59 -25.90 2.73
C LEU A 33 17.10 -25.52 1.31
N GLY A 34 16.57 -26.49 0.56
CA GLY A 34 15.81 -26.28 -0.66
C GLY A 34 14.37 -25.97 -0.31
N ILE A 35 14.13 -24.88 0.42
CA ILE A 35 12.81 -24.25 0.37
C ILE A 35 12.75 -23.69 -1.05
N LEU A 36 12.10 -24.41 -1.96
CA LEU A 36 11.64 -23.83 -3.20
C LEU A 36 10.56 -22.82 -2.81
N ALA A 37 10.98 -21.63 -2.38
CA ALA A 37 10.07 -20.51 -2.23
C ALA A 37 9.65 -20.15 -3.64
N LEU A 38 8.52 -20.73 -4.10
CA LEU A 38 7.80 -20.13 -5.20
C LEU A 38 7.68 -18.64 -4.86
N PRO A 39 8.04 -17.72 -5.77
CA PRO A 39 7.77 -16.32 -5.53
C PRO A 39 6.27 -16.22 -5.26
N VAL A 40 5.92 -15.81 -4.04
CA VAL A 40 4.54 -15.54 -3.69
C VAL A 40 4.14 -14.38 -4.61
N LEU A 41 3.33 -14.66 -5.62
CA LEU A 41 2.71 -13.63 -6.45
C LEU A 41 1.60 -12.98 -5.62
N ILE A 42 1.98 -12.18 -4.62
CA ILE A 42 1.04 -11.32 -3.90
C ILE A 42 0.66 -10.18 -4.85
N GLU A 43 -0.40 -10.38 -5.61
CA GLU A 43 -1.08 -9.29 -6.30
C GLU A 43 -1.82 -8.46 -5.25
N THR A 44 -1.20 -7.37 -4.84
CA THR A 44 -1.85 -6.41 -3.95
C THR A 44 -2.83 -5.58 -4.79
N ALA A 45 -4.13 -5.75 -4.58
CA ALA A 45 -5.16 -4.94 -5.25
C ALA A 45 -4.85 -3.43 -5.11
N ALA A 46 -5.06 -2.61 -6.13
CA ALA A 46 -4.78 -1.18 -6.06
C ALA A 46 -5.65 -0.46 -5.01
N PHE A 47 -5.19 0.67 -4.47
CA PHE A 47 -5.98 1.49 -3.55
C PHE A 47 -7.12 2.21 -4.31
N GLN A 48 -8.37 1.93 -3.95
CA GLN A 48 -9.53 2.42 -4.68
C GLN A 48 -10.76 2.65 -3.78
N VAL A 49 -11.68 3.50 -4.26
CA VAL A 49 -13.00 3.67 -3.66
C VAL A 49 -13.83 2.41 -3.91
N SER A 50 -14.43 1.87 -2.84
CA SER A 50 -15.29 0.68 -2.87
C SER A 50 -16.78 1.02 -2.85
N SER A 51 -17.17 2.07 -2.11
CA SER A 51 -18.56 2.53 -2.07
C SER A 51 -18.68 3.97 -1.59
N THR A 52 -19.80 4.62 -1.91
CA THR A 52 -20.12 5.97 -1.46
C THR A 52 -21.56 6.07 -0.99
N VAL A 53 -21.79 6.91 0.01
CA VAL A 53 -23.10 7.36 0.45
C VAL A 53 -23.03 8.88 0.57
N PRO A 54 -23.75 9.66 -0.24
CA PRO A 54 -24.66 9.24 -1.32
C PRO A 54 -23.97 8.43 -2.43
N THR A 55 -24.74 7.64 -3.17
CA THR A 55 -24.24 6.98 -4.39
C THR A 55 -24.01 8.02 -5.49
N ALA A 56 -23.22 7.68 -6.51
CA ALA A 56 -22.99 8.56 -7.64
C ALA A 56 -24.32 8.99 -8.30
N ASN A 57 -24.48 10.30 -8.47
CA ASN A 57 -25.65 10.98 -9.02
C ASN A 57 -26.97 10.74 -8.25
N GLN A 58 -26.89 10.34 -6.98
CA GLN A 58 -28.08 10.19 -6.14
C GLN A 58 -28.83 11.54 -6.01
N THR A 59 -30.15 11.47 -6.15
CA THR A 59 -31.07 12.59 -5.88
C THR A 59 -31.68 12.45 -4.48
N ASP A 60 -32.43 13.47 -4.06
CA ASP A 60 -33.18 13.46 -2.80
C ASP A 60 -32.29 13.23 -1.56
N VAL A 61 -31.06 13.73 -1.62
CA VAL A 61 -30.14 13.72 -0.49
C VAL A 61 -30.56 14.80 0.50
N SER A 62 -30.74 14.45 1.78
CA SER A 62 -31.09 15.45 2.80
C SER A 62 -30.01 16.55 2.86
N THR A 63 -30.45 17.80 2.98
CA THR A 63 -29.58 18.97 3.17
C THR A 63 -28.67 18.91 4.39
N SER A 64 -28.94 18.01 5.34
CA SER A 64 -28.14 17.78 6.55
C SER A 64 -27.23 16.55 6.49
N SER A 65 -27.21 15.85 5.35
CA SER A 65 -26.46 14.59 5.20
C SER A 65 -24.96 14.77 5.32
N SER A 66 -24.29 13.78 5.91
CA SER A 66 -22.85 13.60 5.76
C SER A 66 -22.56 12.69 4.57
N VAL A 67 -21.38 12.85 3.97
CA VAL A 67 -20.91 12.01 2.87
C VAL A 67 -19.93 10.97 3.44
N ILE A 68 -20.17 9.70 3.14
CA ILE A 68 -19.36 8.57 3.59
C ILE A 68 -18.73 7.91 2.36
N ILE A 69 -17.42 7.71 2.38
CA ILE A 69 -16.66 7.06 1.32
C ILE A 69 -15.91 5.89 1.95
N THR A 70 -16.10 4.69 1.41
CA THR A 70 -15.41 3.49 1.86
C THR A 70 -14.39 3.09 0.83
N PHE A 71 -13.15 2.85 1.25
CA PHE A 71 -12.04 2.37 0.42
C PHE A 71 -11.81 0.87 0.63
N ASN A 72 -11.03 0.24 -0.25
CA ASN A 72 -10.65 -1.17 -0.08
C ASN A 72 -9.48 -1.38 0.90
N LYS A 73 -8.70 -0.33 1.17
CA LYS A 73 -7.58 -0.31 2.13
C LYS A 73 -7.74 0.80 3.15
N ASP A 74 -7.02 0.66 4.25
CA ASP A 74 -6.98 1.67 5.31
C ASP A 74 -6.33 2.94 4.78
N ILE A 75 -6.90 4.08 5.16
CA ILE A 75 -6.50 5.40 4.69
C ILE A 75 -5.37 5.93 5.57
N ASP A 76 -4.34 6.51 4.95
CA ASP A 76 -3.39 7.36 5.67
C ASP A 76 -4.06 8.72 5.97
N SER A 77 -4.42 8.93 7.23
CA SER A 77 -5.13 10.12 7.68
C SER A 77 -4.36 11.43 7.45
N THR A 78 -3.03 11.37 7.35
CA THR A 78 -2.19 12.54 7.06
C THR A 78 -2.34 13.02 5.62
N SER A 79 -2.76 12.13 4.72
CA SER A 79 -2.96 12.42 3.29
C SER A 79 -4.29 13.10 2.98
N ILE A 80 -5.17 13.29 3.97
CA ILE A 80 -6.50 13.88 3.77
C ILE A 80 -6.45 15.40 3.54
N SER A 81 -5.60 16.09 4.29
CA SER A 81 -5.56 17.56 4.29
C SER A 81 -5.21 18.09 2.88
N GLY A 82 -6.08 18.96 2.33
CA GLY A 82 -5.91 19.56 1.00
C GLY A 82 -6.27 18.67 -0.20
N ASN A 83 -6.67 17.40 0.05
CA ASN A 83 -7.02 16.43 -0.99
C ASN A 83 -8.52 16.15 -1.12
N ILE A 84 -9.35 16.94 -0.43
CA ILE A 84 -10.81 16.87 -0.52
C ILE A 84 -11.34 18.27 -0.76
N SER A 85 -12.26 18.41 -1.72
CA SER A 85 -12.99 19.65 -1.96
C SER A 85 -14.47 19.38 -2.17
N LEU A 86 -15.30 20.32 -1.74
CA LEU A 86 -16.74 20.36 -2.01
C LEU A 86 -17.03 21.58 -2.87
N THR A 87 -17.63 21.37 -4.03
CA THR A 87 -18.03 22.43 -4.95
C THR A 87 -19.51 22.37 -5.29
N GLN A 88 -20.08 23.52 -5.61
CA GLN A 88 -21.42 23.64 -6.18
C GLN A 88 -21.26 24.08 -7.66
N PRO A 89 -21.46 23.17 -8.64
CA PRO A 89 -21.18 23.46 -10.05
C PRO A 89 -21.96 24.66 -10.61
N ALA A 90 -23.21 24.83 -10.19
CA ALA A 90 -24.07 25.91 -10.69
C ALA A 90 -23.54 27.32 -10.37
N THR A 91 -22.80 27.47 -9.28
CA THR A 91 -22.28 28.76 -8.80
C THR A 91 -20.75 28.81 -8.81
N ASN A 92 -20.08 27.73 -9.22
CA ASN A 92 -18.64 27.51 -9.07
C ASN A 92 -18.12 27.82 -7.65
N SER A 93 -18.98 27.70 -6.63
CA SER A 93 -18.62 28.04 -5.25
C SER A 93 -17.97 26.85 -4.55
N ILE A 94 -16.88 27.12 -3.83
CA ILE A 94 -16.23 26.14 -2.95
C ILE A 94 -16.85 26.25 -1.57
N SER A 95 -17.38 25.15 -1.05
CA SER A 95 -17.96 25.08 0.29
C SER A 95 -16.97 24.50 1.28
N SER A 96 -16.98 25.01 2.51
CA SER A 96 -16.14 24.47 3.58
C SER A 96 -16.69 23.13 4.09
N LEU A 97 -15.76 22.26 4.48
CA LEU A 97 -16.05 20.91 4.97
C LEU A 97 -15.05 20.52 6.06
N THR A 98 -15.42 19.51 6.82
CA THR A 98 -14.52 18.75 7.69
C THR A 98 -14.46 17.31 7.20
N ALA A 99 -13.29 16.69 7.34
CA ALA A 99 -13.07 15.32 6.94
C ALA A 99 -12.40 14.56 8.09
N SER A 100 -12.89 13.35 8.37
CA SER A 100 -12.32 12.44 9.37
C SER A 100 -12.24 11.03 8.80
N THR A 101 -11.28 10.25 9.29
CA THR A 101 -11.07 8.87 8.83
C THR A 101 -11.08 7.89 9.99
N SER A 102 -11.54 6.68 9.70
CA SER A 102 -11.44 5.52 10.59
C SER A 102 -11.22 4.28 9.73
N ALA A 103 -9.99 3.73 9.78
CA ALA A 103 -9.53 2.67 8.88
C ALA A 103 -9.84 3.00 7.41
N LYS A 104 -10.79 2.27 6.81
CA LYS A 104 -11.19 2.38 5.39
C LYS A 104 -12.25 3.45 5.12
N ILE A 105 -12.80 4.07 6.16
CA ILE A 105 -13.96 4.95 6.08
C ILE A 105 -13.50 6.40 6.17
N LEU A 106 -13.84 7.18 5.16
CA LEU A 106 -13.74 8.64 5.13
C LEU A 106 -15.13 9.23 5.34
N THR A 107 -15.28 10.03 6.39
CA THR A 107 -16.50 10.79 6.68
C THR A 107 -16.26 12.25 6.36
N ILE A 108 -17.07 12.83 5.49
CA ILE A 108 -17.03 14.23 5.10
C ILE A 108 -18.32 14.89 5.60
N ARG A 109 -18.15 15.96 6.36
CA ARG A 109 -19.26 16.75 6.90
C ARG A 109 -19.16 18.18 6.41
N PRO A 110 -20.15 18.70 5.67
CA PRO A 110 -20.15 20.09 5.25
C PRO A 110 -20.25 20.99 6.49
N SER A 111 -19.59 22.15 6.47
CA SER A 111 -19.60 23.09 7.60
C SER A 111 -20.95 23.81 7.75
N SER A 112 -21.70 23.89 6.67
CA SER A 112 -23.05 24.46 6.60
C SER A 112 -23.98 23.44 5.94
N ALA A 113 -25.28 23.51 6.25
CA ALA A 113 -26.26 22.71 5.53
C ALA A 113 -26.21 23.00 4.02
N PHE A 114 -26.48 21.98 3.22
CA PHE A 114 -26.62 22.16 1.78
C PHE A 114 -27.88 22.97 1.46
N ASN A 115 -27.86 23.67 0.33
CA ASN A 115 -29.08 24.27 -0.23
C ASN A 115 -29.98 23.14 -0.78
N ALA A 116 -31.30 23.29 -0.68
CA ALA A 116 -32.23 22.37 -1.31
C ALA A 116 -32.15 22.45 -2.85
N SER A 117 -32.59 21.39 -3.53
CA SER A 117 -32.66 21.32 -4.99
C SER A 117 -31.36 21.72 -5.70
N SER A 118 -30.22 21.39 -5.10
CA SER A 118 -28.89 21.84 -5.54
C SER A 118 -27.96 20.67 -5.79
N SER A 119 -27.16 20.76 -6.86
CA SER A 119 -26.11 19.78 -7.15
C SER A 119 -24.81 20.13 -6.46
N TYR A 120 -24.16 19.13 -5.88
CA TYR A 120 -22.87 19.23 -5.21
C TYR A 120 -21.91 18.17 -5.74
N THR A 121 -20.63 18.53 -5.83
CA THR A 121 -19.56 17.61 -6.19
C THR A 121 -18.51 17.58 -5.09
N ILE A 122 -18.27 16.40 -4.52
CA ILE A 122 -17.11 16.10 -3.70
C ILE A 122 -16.02 15.57 -4.62
N THR A 123 -14.84 16.19 -4.60
CA THR A 123 -13.67 15.67 -5.32
C THR A 123 -12.68 15.11 -4.31
N ILE A 124 -12.36 13.83 -4.46
CA ILE A 124 -11.28 13.16 -3.74
C ILE A 124 -10.08 13.11 -4.68
N LYS A 125 -8.99 13.80 -4.33
CA LYS A 125 -7.82 13.89 -5.21
C LYS A 125 -7.05 12.57 -5.29
N ALA A 126 -6.41 12.35 -6.43
CA ALA A 126 -5.51 11.24 -6.70
C ALA A 126 -4.41 11.05 -5.63
N ALA A 127 -4.04 12.11 -4.93
CA ALA A 127 -2.95 12.14 -3.96
C ALA A 127 -3.30 11.58 -2.57
N ILE A 128 -4.56 11.23 -2.28
CA ILE A 128 -4.89 10.48 -1.04
C ILE A 128 -4.17 9.14 -1.08
N LYS A 129 -3.65 8.71 0.08
CA LYS A 129 -2.87 7.49 0.24
C LYS A 129 -3.53 6.45 1.13
N SER A 130 -3.23 5.18 0.87
CA SER A 130 -3.40 4.10 1.84
C SER A 130 -2.29 4.11 2.90
N THR A 131 -2.46 3.37 4.00
CA THR A 131 -1.40 3.12 4.99
C THR A 131 -0.19 2.36 4.41
N SER A 132 -0.35 1.73 3.25
CA SER A 132 0.73 1.11 2.45
C SER A 132 1.39 2.08 1.47
N ALA A 133 1.13 3.38 1.58
CA ALA A 133 1.68 4.47 0.76
C ALA A 133 1.29 4.45 -0.74
N GLU A 134 0.28 3.67 -1.12
CA GLU A 134 -0.29 3.71 -2.48
C GLU A 134 -1.23 4.89 -2.62
N THR A 135 -1.15 5.60 -3.75
CA THR A 135 -2.07 6.71 -4.06
C THR A 135 -3.36 6.21 -4.70
N LEU A 136 -4.43 7.01 -4.64
CA LEU A 136 -5.68 6.74 -5.36
C LEU A 136 -5.50 6.76 -6.89
N GLY A 137 -4.46 7.45 -7.37
CA GLY A 137 -4.01 7.43 -8.77
C GLY A 137 -4.79 8.40 -9.69
N THR A 138 -6.10 8.49 -9.53
CA THR A 138 -6.96 9.43 -10.26
C THR A 138 -7.90 10.17 -9.31
N ASP A 139 -8.26 11.40 -9.67
CA ASP A 139 -9.30 12.13 -8.94
C ASP A 139 -10.63 11.39 -9.06
N PHE A 140 -11.33 11.27 -7.94
CA PHE A 140 -12.64 10.64 -7.86
C PHE A 140 -13.71 11.71 -7.58
N PRO A 141 -14.48 12.14 -8.59
CA PRO A 141 -15.60 13.04 -8.41
C PRO A 141 -16.86 12.26 -7.99
N LEU A 142 -17.50 12.72 -6.93
CA LEU A 142 -18.79 12.24 -6.45
C LEU A 142 -19.81 13.37 -6.54
N THR A 143 -20.77 13.26 -7.45
CA THR A 143 -21.86 14.23 -7.61
C THR A 143 -23.15 13.69 -7.02
N PHE A 144 -23.93 14.54 -6.37
CA PHE A 144 -25.28 14.24 -5.87
C PHE A 144 -26.15 15.49 -5.84
N THR A 145 -27.46 15.31 -5.68
CA THR A 145 -28.46 16.39 -5.65
C THR A 145 -29.28 16.32 -4.37
N THR A 146 -29.47 17.46 -3.73
CA THR A 146 -30.17 17.58 -2.45
C THR A 146 -31.65 17.92 -2.61
N GLN A 147 -32.44 17.60 -1.57
CA GLN A 147 -33.84 18.02 -1.41
C GLN A 147 -34.07 18.54 0.01
#